data_AF-A0A966D3J8-F1
#
_entry.id   AF-A0A966D3J8-F1
#
_cell.length_a   1.000
_cell.length_b   1.000
_cell.length_c   1.000
_cell.angle_alpha   90.00
_cell.angle_beta   90.00
_cell.angle_gamma   90.00
#
_symmetry.space_group_name_H-M   'P 1'
#
loop_
_entity.id
_entity.type
_entity.pdbx_description
1 polymer ?
#
loop_
_entity_poly.entity_id
_entity_poly.type
_entity_poly.pdbx_seq_one_letter_code
_entity_poly.pdbx_strand_id
1 'polypeptide(L)'
;MDRQEKIESLLDDAYSTDDPEEMERLARAVLELQDDNVEALILLADSIEYSEEKIALLEKAKECLSDVIEGLSITEGESVLDDDDGMLYVAVLQRLGFALFSEGRNSEAFSIAKEIIEYDRNRETLGHTLLYRVLLEMGKDSELLEETRGEDNSDPAVTHSRAIASFRLSGACRSSYNELWKAFLSGPDIPFYILGYFDEPLDDSEEAEEEYNFSLLFEDIWSSDMDLINWLARATILLGLAASLFAGENTEKMLILADALEIADHAENAMVKLESREDWGKFSREKRIANAIDLFSQGTYLPLID
;
A
#
# COMPACT_ATOMS: atom_id res chain seq x y z
N MET A 1 -44.59 7.50 8.57
CA MET A 1 -43.24 6.92 8.64
C MET A 1 -42.66 7.38 9.95
N ASP A 2 -42.32 6.42 10.80
CA ASP A 2 -41.59 6.69 12.04
C ASP A 2 -40.22 7.32 11.73
N ARG A 3 -39.61 8.03 12.69
CA ARG A 3 -38.28 8.63 12.49
C ARG A 3 -37.26 7.55 12.16
N GLN A 4 -37.34 6.40 12.81
CA GLN A 4 -36.45 5.27 12.57
C GLN A 4 -36.62 4.67 11.17
N GLU A 5 -37.86 4.39 10.76
CA GLU A 5 -38.17 3.93 9.39
C GLU A 5 -37.66 4.91 8.32
N LYS A 6 -37.67 6.22 8.61
CA LYS A 6 -37.13 7.24 7.71
C LYS A 6 -35.61 7.17 7.60
N ILE A 7 -34.91 6.96 8.72
CA ILE A 7 -33.45 6.85 8.76
C ILE A 7 -33.03 5.60 7.98
N GLU A 8 -33.65 4.45 8.25
CA GLU A 8 -33.37 3.18 7.57
C GLU A 8 -33.56 3.31 6.05
N SER A 9 -34.69 3.89 5.61
CA SER A 9 -34.93 4.13 4.18
C SER A 9 -33.89 5.04 3.51
N LEU A 10 -33.36 6.04 4.23
CA LEU A 10 -32.34 6.94 3.69
C LEU A 10 -30.97 6.25 3.62
N LEU A 11 -30.63 5.41 4.59
CA LEU A 11 -29.40 4.61 4.59
C LEU A 11 -29.43 3.56 3.49
N ASP A 12 -30.56 2.86 3.31
CA ASP A 12 -30.75 1.89 2.22
C ASP A 12 -30.55 2.54 0.84
N ASP A 13 -31.11 3.74 0.65
CA ASP A 13 -30.92 4.53 -0.57
C ASP A 13 -29.44 4.95 -0.74
N ALA A 14 -28.76 5.29 0.35
CA ALA A 14 -27.35 5.72 0.34
C ALA A 14 -26.39 4.58 0.00
N TYR A 15 -26.64 3.37 0.50
CA TYR A 15 -25.86 2.18 0.14
C TYR A 15 -26.14 1.69 -1.29
N SER A 16 -27.25 2.12 -1.90
CA SER A 16 -27.66 1.68 -3.24
C SER A 16 -27.21 2.62 -4.36
N THR A 17 -26.62 3.78 -4.04
CA THR A 17 -26.19 4.77 -5.04
C THR A 17 -24.69 4.72 -5.27
N ASP A 18 -24.28 4.78 -6.54
CA ASP A 18 -22.89 4.96 -6.96
C ASP A 18 -22.53 6.45 -7.19
N ASP A 19 -23.50 7.36 -7.03
CA ASP A 19 -23.30 8.81 -7.19
C ASP A 19 -22.86 9.45 -5.86
N PRO A 20 -21.63 9.99 -5.76
CA PRO A 20 -21.13 10.61 -4.54
C PRO A 20 -21.95 11.82 -4.08
N GLU A 21 -22.50 12.62 -5.01
CA GLU A 21 -23.31 13.80 -4.66
C GLU A 21 -24.64 13.39 -3.99
N GLU A 22 -25.24 12.30 -4.49
CA GLU A 22 -26.46 11.76 -3.91
C GLU A 22 -26.19 11.07 -2.57
N MET A 23 -25.07 10.36 -2.44
CA MET A 23 -24.62 9.76 -1.17
C MET A 23 -24.42 10.85 -0.11
N GLU A 24 -23.73 11.95 -0.43
CA GLU A 24 -23.56 13.10 0.45
C GLU A 24 -24.93 13.66 0.90
N ARG A 25 -25.85 13.89 -0.04
CA ARG A 25 -27.18 14.44 0.25
C ARG A 25 -27.97 13.55 1.20
N LEU A 26 -27.96 12.23 0.98
CA LEU A 26 -28.67 11.25 1.79
C LEU A 26 -28.06 11.15 3.19
N ALA A 27 -26.74 11.06 3.30
CA ALA A 27 -26.02 11.02 4.57
C ALA A 27 -26.31 12.28 5.42
N ARG A 28 -26.25 13.48 4.82
CA ARG A 28 -26.62 14.73 5.50
C ARG A 28 -28.07 14.72 5.97
N ALA A 29 -29.01 14.19 5.18
CA ALA A 29 -30.40 14.07 5.57
C ALA A 29 -30.62 13.13 6.77
N VAL A 30 -29.82 12.07 6.89
CA VAL A 30 -29.80 11.21 8.09
C VAL A 30 -29.26 12.00 9.29
N LEU A 31 -28.16 12.73 9.13
CA LEU A 31 -27.54 13.51 10.22
C LEU A 31 -28.42 14.68 10.72
N GLU A 32 -29.26 15.25 9.87
CA GLU A 32 -30.32 16.20 10.30
C GLU A 32 -31.37 15.53 11.21
N LEU A 33 -31.64 14.25 10.96
CA LEU A 33 -32.57 13.47 11.76
C LEU A 33 -31.90 12.93 13.01
N GLN A 34 -30.66 12.48 12.96
CA GLN A 34 -29.88 11.92 14.06
C GLN A 34 -28.40 12.22 13.84
N ASP A 35 -27.86 13.19 14.57
CA ASP A 35 -26.54 13.75 14.30
C ASP A 35 -25.38 12.85 14.76
N ASP A 36 -25.65 11.86 15.61
CA ASP A 36 -24.73 10.84 16.11
C ASP A 36 -24.84 9.49 15.37
N ASN A 37 -25.55 9.45 14.23
CA ASN A 37 -25.65 8.23 13.42
C ASN A 37 -24.29 7.93 12.73
N VAL A 38 -23.60 6.90 13.23
CA VAL A 38 -22.25 6.52 12.80
C VAL A 38 -22.17 6.16 11.33
N GLU A 39 -23.13 5.37 10.82
CA GLU A 39 -23.17 4.99 9.40
C GLU A 39 -23.25 6.22 8.48
N ALA A 40 -24.12 7.17 8.81
CA ALA A 40 -24.24 8.42 8.05
C ALA A 40 -22.99 9.31 8.16
N LEU A 41 -22.29 9.32 9.31
CA LEU A 41 -21.02 10.02 9.44
C LEU A 41 -19.95 9.41 8.51
N ILE A 42 -19.88 8.08 8.43
CA ILE A 42 -18.94 7.36 7.55
C ILE A 42 -19.28 7.59 6.08
N LEU A 43 -20.55 7.44 5.69
CA LEU A 43 -20.99 7.68 4.30
C LEU A 43 -20.73 9.11 3.86
N LEU A 44 -20.97 10.09 4.74
CA LEU A 44 -20.63 11.48 4.45
C LEU A 44 -19.12 11.69 4.33
N ALA A 45 -18.32 11.07 5.19
CA ALA A 45 -16.86 11.13 5.09
C ALA A 45 -16.33 10.48 3.80
N ASP A 46 -16.92 9.37 3.36
CA ASP A 46 -16.50 8.64 2.16
C ASP A 46 -16.91 9.35 0.86
N SER A 47 -17.96 10.18 0.89
CA SER A 47 -18.41 10.97 -0.28
C SER A 47 -17.63 12.28 -0.51
N ILE A 48 -16.72 12.65 0.40
CA ILE A 48 -15.91 13.87 0.28
C ILE A 48 -14.41 13.55 0.22
N GLU A 49 -13.69 14.47 -0.44
CA GLU A 49 -12.22 14.46 -0.51
C GLU A 49 -11.56 14.63 0.88
N TYR A 50 -10.29 14.24 0.97
CA TYR A 50 -9.48 14.49 2.16
C TYR A 50 -9.49 15.97 2.54
N SER A 51 -9.86 16.24 3.80
CA SER A 51 -10.10 17.57 4.33
C SER A 51 -10.28 17.54 5.85
N GLU A 52 -10.17 18.69 6.49
CA GLU A 52 -10.52 18.86 7.91
C GLU A 52 -11.99 18.53 8.20
N GLU A 53 -12.92 18.70 7.24
CA GLU A 53 -14.32 18.27 7.40
C GLU A 53 -14.41 16.75 7.51
N LYS A 54 -13.72 16.00 6.63
CA LYS A 54 -13.65 14.54 6.67
C LYS A 54 -13.08 14.04 8.00
N ILE A 55 -11.99 14.66 8.47
CA ILE A 55 -11.37 14.32 9.76
C ILE A 55 -12.37 14.55 10.91
N ALA A 56 -13.03 15.70 10.96
CA ALA A 56 -13.99 16.02 12.03
C ALA A 56 -15.19 15.06 12.06
N LEU A 57 -15.67 14.62 10.89
CA LEU A 57 -16.74 13.62 10.79
C LEU A 57 -16.31 12.26 11.35
N LEU A 58 -15.10 11.82 11.01
CA LEU A 58 -14.54 10.55 11.46
C LEU A 58 -14.15 10.57 12.94
N GLU A 59 -13.65 11.69 13.45
CA GLU A 59 -13.45 11.91 14.89
C GLU A 59 -14.78 11.80 15.65
N LYS A 60 -15.85 12.43 15.15
CA LYS A 60 -17.18 12.29 15.75
C LYS A 60 -17.68 10.85 15.72
N ALA A 61 -17.49 10.14 14.60
CA ALA A 61 -17.87 8.73 14.49
C ALA A 61 -17.10 7.85 15.49
N LYS A 62 -15.79 8.10 15.66
CA LYS A 62 -14.95 7.44 16.66
C LYS A 62 -15.47 7.70 18.07
N GLU A 63 -15.78 8.94 18.40
CA GLU A 63 -16.33 9.31 19.72
C GLU A 63 -17.66 8.60 20.01
N CYS A 64 -18.58 8.55 19.04
CA CYS A 64 -19.86 7.86 19.17
C CYS A 64 -19.72 6.36 19.50
N LEU A 65 -18.66 5.72 19.00
CA LEU A 65 -18.38 4.31 19.23
C LEU A 65 -17.49 4.04 20.46
N SER A 66 -16.81 5.05 20.99
CA SER A 66 -15.79 4.85 22.05
C SER A 66 -16.36 4.19 23.30
N ASP A 67 -17.52 4.65 23.78
CA ASP A 67 -18.20 4.08 24.95
C ASP A 67 -18.64 2.61 24.71
N VAL A 68 -18.96 2.27 23.47
CA VAL A 68 -19.37 0.91 23.07
C VAL A 68 -18.16 -0.02 23.18
N ILE A 69 -17.02 0.41 22.61
CA ILE A 69 -15.78 -0.37 22.62
C ILE A 69 -15.20 -0.51 24.04
N GLU A 70 -15.23 0.54 24.86
CA GLU A 70 -14.83 0.44 26.26
C GLU A 70 -15.70 -0.55 27.07
N GLY A 71 -16.96 -0.71 26.66
CA GLY A 71 -17.90 -1.66 27.23
C GLY A 71 -17.73 -3.11 26.75
N LEU A 72 -16.99 -3.36 25.67
CA LEU A 72 -16.80 -4.70 25.12
C LEU A 72 -15.96 -5.55 26.07
N SER A 73 -16.57 -6.61 26.60
CA SER A 73 -15.88 -7.60 27.43
C SER A 73 -15.24 -8.68 26.55
N ILE A 74 -14.12 -8.36 25.92
CA ILE A 74 -13.37 -9.29 25.06
C ILE A 74 -12.75 -10.38 25.93
N THR A 75 -13.08 -11.65 25.70
CA THR A 75 -12.45 -12.75 26.42
C THR A 75 -11.10 -13.14 25.80
N GLU A 76 -10.33 -13.95 26.53
CA GLU A 76 -9.03 -14.41 26.06
C GLU A 76 -9.19 -15.28 24.80
N GLY A 77 -8.76 -14.74 23.65
CA GLY A 77 -8.84 -15.40 22.34
C GLY A 77 -9.86 -14.80 21.38
N GLU A 78 -10.74 -13.90 21.83
CA GLU A 78 -11.64 -13.12 20.98
C GLU A 78 -10.94 -11.85 20.47
N SER A 79 -11.30 -11.43 19.26
CA SER A 79 -10.88 -10.18 18.63
C SER A 79 -11.99 -9.13 18.76
N VAL A 80 -11.63 -7.85 18.81
CA VAL A 80 -12.61 -6.75 18.64
C VAL A 80 -13.28 -6.84 17.27
N LEU A 81 -12.55 -7.33 16.28
CA LEU A 81 -13.04 -7.48 14.91
C LEU A 81 -14.12 -8.57 14.77
N ASP A 82 -14.30 -9.44 15.77
CA ASP A 82 -15.36 -10.46 15.75
C ASP A 82 -16.76 -9.88 16.10
N ASP A 83 -16.81 -8.65 16.61
CA ASP A 83 -18.03 -7.92 16.98
C ASP A 83 -18.36 -6.84 15.94
N ASP A 84 -19.64 -6.68 15.59
CA ASP A 84 -20.07 -5.74 14.54
C ASP A 84 -19.70 -4.29 14.88
N ASP A 85 -19.87 -3.87 16.14
CA ASP A 85 -19.50 -2.51 16.58
C ASP A 85 -17.98 -2.35 16.63
N GLY A 86 -17.27 -3.42 17.00
CA GLY A 86 -15.80 -3.47 16.96
C GLY A 86 -15.22 -3.36 15.56
N MET A 87 -15.78 -4.09 14.59
CA MET A 87 -15.42 -3.99 13.18
C MET A 87 -15.70 -2.58 12.64
N LEU A 88 -16.88 -2.01 12.96
CA LEU A 88 -17.24 -0.65 12.57
C LEU A 88 -16.28 0.39 13.15
N TYR A 89 -15.87 0.24 14.41
CA TYR A 89 -14.90 1.11 15.06
C TYR A 89 -13.54 1.08 14.35
N VAL A 90 -13.01 -0.10 14.07
CA VAL A 90 -11.72 -0.21 13.37
C VAL A 90 -11.83 0.31 11.94
N ALA A 91 -12.97 0.14 11.27
CA ALA A 91 -13.23 0.74 9.95
C ALA A 91 -13.23 2.28 9.99
N VAL A 92 -13.74 2.90 11.06
CA VAL A 92 -13.63 4.35 11.32
C VAL A 92 -12.18 4.75 11.56
N LEU A 93 -11.46 4.02 12.41
CA LEU A 93 -10.04 4.30 12.69
C LEU A 93 -9.19 4.24 11.43
N GLN A 94 -9.38 3.23 10.57
CA GLN A 94 -8.64 3.13 9.31
C GLN A 94 -8.85 4.37 8.43
N ARG A 95 -10.12 4.77 8.22
CA ARG A 95 -10.45 5.98 7.45
C ARG A 95 -9.85 7.23 8.07
N LEU A 96 -9.96 7.38 9.39
CA LEU A 96 -9.42 8.52 10.13
C LEU A 96 -7.89 8.57 10.00
N GLY A 97 -7.23 7.43 10.13
CA GLY A 97 -5.78 7.31 10.02
C GLY A 97 -5.26 7.72 8.64
N PHE A 98 -5.91 7.25 7.57
CA PHE A 98 -5.56 7.68 6.21
C PHE A 98 -5.92 9.14 5.95
N ALA A 99 -7.06 9.65 6.46
CA ALA A 99 -7.40 11.07 6.32
C ALA A 99 -6.40 11.99 7.01
N LEU A 100 -5.99 11.66 8.24
CA LEU A 100 -4.94 12.37 8.96
C LEU A 100 -3.60 12.31 8.22
N PHE A 101 -3.25 11.14 7.68
CA PHE A 101 -2.03 10.96 6.92
C PHE A 101 -2.02 11.81 5.64
N SER A 102 -3.09 11.79 4.85
CA SER A 102 -3.24 12.59 3.63
C SER A 102 -3.14 14.11 3.87
N GLU A 103 -3.64 14.59 5.02
CA GLU A 103 -3.53 16.00 5.43
C GLU A 103 -2.18 16.33 6.12
N GLY A 104 -1.23 15.40 6.14
CA GLY A 104 0.11 15.59 6.71
C GLY A 104 0.14 15.61 8.24
N ARG A 105 -0.95 15.22 8.92
CA ARG A 105 -1.06 15.09 10.40
C ARG A 105 -0.42 13.76 10.86
N ASN A 106 0.83 13.52 10.45
CA ASN A 106 1.53 12.24 10.59
C ASN A 106 1.64 11.73 12.03
N SER A 107 1.80 12.61 13.02
CA SER A 107 1.88 12.18 14.43
C SER A 107 0.56 11.62 14.94
N GLU A 108 -0.57 12.14 14.45
CA GLU A 108 -1.90 11.67 14.83
C GLU A 108 -2.26 10.40 14.06
N ALA A 109 -1.94 10.35 12.76
CA ALA A 109 -2.04 9.13 11.97
C ALA A 109 -1.23 7.97 12.58
N PHE A 110 -0.03 8.26 13.11
CA PHE A 110 0.79 7.27 13.84
C PHE A 110 0.05 6.71 15.06
N SER A 111 -0.57 7.57 15.87
CA SER A 111 -1.35 7.15 17.03
C SER A 111 -2.54 6.28 16.63
N ILE A 112 -3.26 6.65 15.57
CA ILE A 112 -4.38 5.86 15.04
C ILE A 112 -3.90 4.50 14.51
N ALA A 113 -2.78 4.45 13.78
CA ALA A 113 -2.21 3.19 13.29
C ALA A 113 -1.86 2.23 14.43
N LYS A 114 -1.23 2.74 15.51
CA LYS A 114 -0.93 1.93 16.70
C LYS A 114 -2.20 1.44 17.39
N GLU A 115 -3.24 2.28 17.48
CA GLU A 115 -4.55 1.89 18.03
C GLU A 115 -5.21 0.77 17.24
N ILE A 116 -5.21 0.83 15.90
CA ILE A 116 -5.73 -0.25 15.03
C ILE A 116 -4.99 -1.57 15.31
N ILE A 117 -3.66 -1.53 15.41
CA ILE A 117 -2.82 -2.71 15.63
C ILE A 117 -3.10 -3.38 16.99
N GLU A 118 -3.56 -2.63 18.00
CA GLU A 118 -3.95 -3.22 19.29
C GLU A 118 -5.19 -4.13 19.16
N TYR A 119 -6.07 -3.82 18.21
CA TYR A 119 -7.28 -4.60 17.92
C TYR A 119 -7.05 -5.70 16.87
N ASP A 120 -6.08 -5.50 15.97
CA ASP A 120 -5.83 -6.37 14.83
C ASP A 120 -4.70 -7.39 15.09
N ARG A 121 -5.02 -8.42 15.88
CA ARG A 121 -4.06 -9.50 16.21
C ARG A 121 -3.70 -10.38 15.02
N ASN A 122 -4.61 -10.50 14.05
CA ASN A 122 -4.48 -11.42 12.91
C ASN A 122 -3.97 -10.73 11.64
N ARG A 123 -3.76 -9.41 11.66
CA ARG A 123 -3.38 -8.59 10.50
C ARG A 123 -4.44 -8.59 9.40
N GLU A 124 -5.69 -8.46 9.79
CA GLU A 124 -6.86 -8.38 8.92
C GLU A 124 -7.12 -6.95 8.42
N THR A 125 -6.39 -5.96 8.97
CA THR A 125 -6.59 -4.53 8.69
C THR A 125 -5.37 -3.90 8.03
N LEU A 126 -5.53 -2.65 7.56
CA LEU A 126 -4.43 -1.84 7.02
C LEU A 126 -3.60 -1.13 8.11
N GLY A 127 -3.76 -1.47 9.39
CA GLY A 127 -3.07 -0.78 10.50
C GLY A 127 -1.55 -0.79 10.38
N HIS A 128 -0.95 -1.94 10.03
CA HIS A 128 0.50 -2.05 9.81
C HIS A 128 0.96 -1.30 8.55
N THR A 129 0.19 -1.38 7.45
CA THR A 129 0.46 -0.62 6.22
C THR A 129 0.50 0.89 6.49
N LEU A 130 -0.50 1.41 7.21
CA LEU A 130 -0.54 2.82 7.62
C LEU A 130 0.63 3.16 8.53
N LEU A 131 0.95 2.32 9.53
CA LEU A 131 2.09 2.53 10.43
C LEU A 131 3.39 2.69 9.65
N TYR A 132 3.68 1.80 8.70
CA TYR A 132 4.92 1.86 7.92
C TYR A 132 4.97 3.08 7.02
N ARG A 133 3.86 3.41 6.35
CA ARG A 133 3.79 4.61 5.49
C ARG A 133 4.02 5.89 6.30
N VAL A 134 3.44 6.00 7.49
CA VAL A 134 3.63 7.14 8.41
C VAL A 134 5.06 7.20 8.94
N LEU A 135 5.67 6.07 9.30
CA LEU A 135 7.07 6.03 9.75
C LEU A 135 8.04 6.50 8.67
N LEU A 136 7.82 6.09 7.41
CA LEU A 136 8.61 6.57 6.27
C LEU A 136 8.46 8.08 6.05
N GLU A 137 7.24 8.59 6.19
CA GLU A 137 6.95 10.03 6.04
C GLU A 137 7.62 10.86 7.14
N MET A 138 7.67 10.31 8.36
CA MET A 138 8.35 10.93 9.49
C MET A 138 9.88 10.78 9.45
N GLY A 139 10.44 10.11 8.44
CA GLY A 139 11.87 9.82 8.33
C GLY A 139 12.41 8.92 9.45
N LYS A 140 11.54 8.09 10.05
CA LYS A 140 11.87 7.19 11.16
C LYS A 140 12.36 5.83 10.65
N ASP A 141 13.31 5.84 9.70
CA ASP A 141 13.75 4.65 8.98
C ASP A 141 14.30 3.55 9.90
N SER A 142 15.03 3.92 10.96
CA SER A 142 15.56 2.93 11.93
C SER A 142 14.48 2.26 12.76
N GLU A 143 13.47 3.03 13.20
CA GLU A 143 12.31 2.51 13.95
C GLU A 143 11.50 1.55 13.07
N LEU A 144 11.31 1.89 11.79
CA LEU A 144 10.64 1.03 10.82
C LEU A 144 11.35 -0.31 10.63
N LEU A 145 12.69 -0.32 10.51
CA LEU A 145 13.45 -1.57 10.41
C LEU A 145 13.40 -2.41 11.68
N GLU A 146 13.19 -1.80 12.85
CA GLU A 146 12.97 -2.51 14.11
C GLU A 146 11.54 -3.08 14.21
N GLU A 147 10.53 -2.31 13.84
CA GLU A 147 9.12 -2.73 13.83
C GLU A 147 8.90 -3.90 12.86
N THR A 148 9.45 -3.82 11.65
CA THR A 148 9.33 -4.87 10.62
C THR A 148 10.25 -6.07 10.83
N ARG A 149 10.95 -6.14 11.97
CA ARG A 149 11.96 -7.16 12.22
C ARG A 149 11.32 -8.52 12.49
N GLY A 150 11.57 -9.45 11.58
CA GLY A 150 11.08 -10.83 11.71
C GLY A 150 9.68 -11.03 11.15
N GLU A 151 9.14 -10.02 10.49
CA GLU A 151 7.89 -10.12 9.73
C GLU A 151 8.06 -10.91 8.44
N ASP A 152 6.93 -11.35 7.88
CA ASP A 152 6.88 -12.09 6.64
C ASP A 152 7.38 -11.21 5.47
N ASN A 153 8.12 -11.82 4.55
CA ASN A 153 8.59 -11.15 3.33
C ASN A 153 7.61 -11.36 2.16
N SER A 154 6.44 -11.95 2.39
CA SER A 154 5.36 -12.03 1.40
C SER A 154 4.52 -10.75 1.33
N ASP A 155 4.52 -9.93 2.39
CA ASP A 155 3.74 -8.70 2.49
C ASP A 155 4.46 -7.52 1.81
N PRO A 156 3.88 -6.91 0.76
CA PRO A 156 4.46 -5.75 0.08
C PRO A 156 4.67 -4.53 0.99
N ALA A 157 3.78 -4.29 1.95
CA ALA A 157 3.90 -3.15 2.86
C ALA A 157 5.18 -3.27 3.70
N VAL A 158 5.50 -4.47 4.15
CA VAL A 158 6.72 -4.76 4.92
C VAL A 158 7.97 -4.60 4.05
N THR A 159 8.01 -5.28 2.91
CA THR A 159 9.21 -5.39 2.08
C THR A 159 9.56 -4.08 1.37
N HIS A 160 8.59 -3.35 0.82
CA HIS A 160 8.82 -2.05 0.18
C HIS A 160 9.28 -1.02 1.21
N SER A 161 8.65 -1.00 2.39
CA SER A 161 9.04 -0.10 3.47
C SER A 161 10.48 -0.36 3.95
N ARG A 162 10.86 -1.63 4.12
CA ARG A 162 12.24 -2.02 4.45
C ARG A 162 13.23 -1.64 3.36
N ALA A 163 12.87 -1.80 2.08
CA ALA A 163 13.72 -1.42 0.96
C ALA A 163 14.01 0.08 0.96
N ILE A 164 12.98 0.92 1.11
CA ILE A 164 13.13 2.39 1.19
C ILE A 164 13.98 2.77 2.39
N ALA A 165 13.64 2.30 3.59
CA ALA A 165 14.37 2.63 4.81
C ALA A 165 15.84 2.19 4.76
N SER A 166 16.10 0.99 4.23
CA SER A 166 17.47 0.48 4.06
C SER A 166 18.28 1.32 3.07
N PHE A 167 17.65 1.76 1.97
CA PHE A 167 18.29 2.66 1.02
C PHE A 167 18.56 4.03 1.64
N ARG A 168 17.61 4.65 2.34
CA ARG A 168 17.82 5.95 2.98
C ARG A 168 18.95 5.93 4.01
N LEU A 169 19.10 4.83 4.74
CA LEU A 169 20.14 4.69 5.76
C LEU A 169 21.52 4.33 5.20
N SER A 170 21.59 3.55 4.12
CA SER A 170 22.84 2.93 3.65
C SER A 170 23.19 3.20 2.19
N GLY A 171 22.32 3.91 1.46
CA GLY A 171 22.38 4.11 0.02
C GLY A 171 22.26 2.82 -0.79
N ALA A 172 22.66 2.85 -2.06
CA ALA A 172 22.68 1.67 -2.93
C ALA A 172 23.85 0.75 -2.57
N CYS A 173 23.63 -0.17 -1.64
CA CYS A 173 24.60 -1.18 -1.22
C CYS A 173 23.99 -2.58 -1.33
N ARG A 174 24.82 -3.62 -1.15
CA ARG A 174 24.34 -5.01 -1.24
C ARG A 174 23.19 -5.31 -0.27
N SER A 175 23.20 -4.69 0.91
CA SER A 175 22.14 -4.91 1.91
C SER A 175 20.82 -4.30 1.45
N SER A 176 20.80 -3.06 0.98
CA SER A 176 19.57 -2.41 0.50
C SER A 176 19.04 -3.06 -0.78
N TYR A 177 19.92 -3.52 -1.68
CA TYR A 177 19.49 -4.30 -2.85
C TYR A 177 18.84 -5.63 -2.46
N ASN A 178 19.35 -6.33 -1.44
CA ASN A 178 18.70 -7.55 -0.96
C ASN A 178 17.28 -7.28 -0.41
N GLU A 179 17.05 -6.11 0.18
CA GLU A 179 15.71 -5.70 0.62
C GLU A 179 14.82 -5.33 -0.58
N LEU A 180 15.36 -4.62 -1.58
CA LEU A 180 14.65 -4.31 -2.82
C LEU A 180 14.20 -5.57 -3.57
N TRP A 181 15.06 -6.59 -3.63
CA TRP A 181 14.74 -7.86 -4.25
C TRP A 181 13.64 -8.64 -3.52
N LYS A 182 13.51 -8.47 -2.21
CA LYS A 182 12.36 -9.01 -1.47
C LYS A 182 11.08 -8.26 -1.81
N ALA A 183 11.15 -6.93 -1.93
CA ALA A 183 10.02 -6.11 -2.37
C ALA A 183 9.51 -6.54 -3.76
N PHE A 184 10.43 -6.78 -4.70
CA PHE A 184 10.09 -7.26 -6.04
C PHE A 184 9.54 -8.69 -6.06
N LEU A 185 9.78 -9.51 -5.02
CA LEU A 185 9.21 -10.85 -4.91
C LEU A 185 7.82 -10.84 -4.28
N SER A 186 7.53 -9.91 -3.37
CA SER A 186 6.21 -9.78 -2.73
C SER A 186 5.17 -9.14 -3.64
N GLY A 187 5.58 -8.25 -4.56
CA GLY A 187 4.69 -7.66 -5.56
C GLY A 187 5.49 -7.26 -6.80
N PRO A 188 5.64 -8.16 -7.78
CA PRO A 188 6.53 -7.93 -8.92
C PRO A 188 6.09 -6.81 -9.87
N ASP A 189 4.82 -6.42 -9.86
CA ASP A 189 4.24 -5.44 -10.79
C ASP A 189 4.15 -4.06 -10.16
N ILE A 190 4.11 -3.98 -8.82
CA ILE A 190 4.17 -2.72 -8.04
C ILE A 190 5.25 -1.74 -8.57
N PRO A 191 6.53 -2.12 -8.75
CA PRO A 191 7.55 -1.19 -9.25
C PRO A 191 7.29 -0.71 -10.69
N PHE A 192 6.57 -1.49 -11.50
CA PHE A 192 6.22 -1.13 -12.87
C PHE A 192 5.05 -0.16 -12.89
N TYR A 193 4.08 -0.30 -12.00
CA TYR A 193 3.00 0.68 -11.82
C TYR A 193 3.54 2.01 -11.29
N ILE A 194 4.36 2.00 -10.23
CA ILE A 194 4.99 3.22 -9.67
C ILE A 194 5.74 4.02 -10.74
N LEU A 195 6.42 3.35 -11.66
CA LEU A 195 7.22 4.00 -12.71
C LEU A 195 6.43 4.29 -14.00
N GLY A 196 5.14 3.96 -14.03
CA GLY A 196 4.28 4.13 -15.21
C GLY A 196 4.69 3.28 -16.42
N TYR A 197 5.32 2.13 -16.19
CA TYR A 197 5.65 1.18 -17.25
C TYR A 197 4.51 0.24 -17.59
N PHE A 198 3.65 -0.04 -16.61
CA PHE A 198 2.37 -0.72 -16.79
C PHE A 198 1.25 0.29 -16.63
N ASP A 199 0.22 0.15 -17.48
CA ASP A 199 -1.02 0.91 -17.37
C ASP A 199 -1.87 0.34 -16.22
N GLU A 200 -2.85 1.11 -15.77
CA GLU A 200 -3.90 0.64 -14.86
C GLU A 200 -4.53 -0.68 -15.37
N PRO A 201 -4.67 -1.71 -14.52
CA PRO A 201 -5.23 -2.99 -14.93
C PRO A 201 -6.67 -2.80 -15.42
N LEU A 202 -6.96 -3.31 -16.63
CA LEU A 202 -8.30 -3.27 -17.23
C LEU A 202 -9.19 -4.46 -16.83
N ASP A 203 -8.59 -5.52 -16.31
CA ASP A 203 -9.27 -6.75 -15.89
C ASP A 203 -9.21 -6.85 -14.35
N ASP A 204 -10.36 -7.09 -13.72
CA ASP A 204 -10.59 -7.16 -12.27
C ASP A 204 -9.95 -8.39 -11.60
N SER A 205 -8.71 -8.78 -11.96
CA SER A 205 -8.01 -9.76 -11.14
C SER A 205 -7.60 -9.10 -9.84
N GLU A 206 -8.15 -9.59 -8.72
CA GLU A 206 -7.92 -9.12 -7.36
C GLU A 206 -6.44 -8.83 -7.08
N GLU A 207 -5.53 -9.74 -7.46
CA GLU A 207 -4.08 -9.56 -7.27
C GLU A 207 -3.50 -8.34 -8.02
N ALA A 208 -3.93 -8.10 -9.27
CA ALA A 208 -3.44 -6.97 -10.05
C ALA A 208 -4.01 -5.64 -9.53
N GLU A 209 -5.26 -5.65 -9.07
CA GLU A 209 -5.91 -4.48 -8.46
C GLU A 209 -5.26 -4.15 -7.11
N GLU A 210 -4.94 -5.15 -6.29
CA GLU A 210 -4.23 -4.97 -5.02
C GLU A 210 -2.84 -4.38 -5.22
N GLU A 211 -2.03 -4.91 -6.15
CA GLU A 211 -0.71 -4.36 -6.45
C GLU A 211 -0.77 -2.94 -7.02
N TYR A 212 -1.78 -2.64 -7.86
CA TYR A 212 -1.99 -1.30 -8.39
C TYR A 212 -2.40 -0.32 -7.29
N ASN A 213 -3.38 -0.67 -6.45
CA ASN A 213 -3.80 0.18 -5.32
C ASN A 213 -2.66 0.42 -4.33
N PHE A 214 -1.86 -0.62 -4.05
CA PHE A 214 -0.65 -0.47 -3.24
C PHE A 214 0.35 0.52 -3.89
N SER A 215 0.53 0.42 -5.20
CA SER A 215 1.44 1.31 -5.93
C SER A 215 1.06 2.78 -5.77
N LEU A 216 -0.24 3.11 -5.81
CA LEU A 216 -0.75 4.47 -5.60
C LEU A 216 -0.43 5.00 -4.20
N LEU A 217 -0.50 4.15 -3.17
CA LEU A 217 -0.19 4.52 -1.79
C LEU A 217 1.31 4.78 -1.54
N PHE A 218 2.18 4.16 -2.34
CA PHE A 218 3.64 4.18 -2.15
C PHE A 218 4.40 4.99 -3.22
N GLU A 219 3.74 5.42 -4.30
CA GLU A 219 4.38 6.14 -5.41
C GLU A 219 5.13 7.38 -4.92
N ASP A 220 4.49 8.19 -4.08
CA ASP A 220 5.02 9.45 -3.58
C ASP A 220 6.26 9.25 -2.70
N ILE A 221 6.30 8.21 -1.88
CA ILE A 221 7.47 7.93 -1.04
C ILE A 221 8.63 7.35 -1.82
N TRP A 222 8.37 6.52 -2.83
CA TRP A 222 9.41 6.04 -3.76
C TRP A 222 9.98 7.17 -4.62
N SER A 223 9.17 8.17 -4.93
CA SER A 223 9.56 9.36 -5.69
C SER A 223 9.99 10.55 -4.82
N SER A 224 10.09 10.36 -3.50
CA SER A 224 10.43 11.43 -2.54
C SER A 224 11.81 12.06 -2.76
N ASP A 225 12.73 11.34 -3.42
CA ASP A 225 14.04 11.85 -3.83
C ASP A 225 14.52 11.21 -5.14
N MET A 226 15.34 11.96 -5.89
CA MET A 226 15.86 11.55 -7.19
C MET A 226 16.73 10.29 -7.13
N ASP A 227 17.52 10.11 -6.08
CA ASP A 227 18.39 8.95 -5.96
C ASP A 227 17.56 7.69 -5.71
N LEU A 228 16.50 7.79 -4.90
CA LEU A 228 15.59 6.67 -4.60
C LEU A 228 14.81 6.22 -5.84
N ILE A 229 14.22 7.15 -6.59
CA ILE A 229 13.45 6.80 -7.79
C ILE A 229 14.36 6.27 -8.91
N ASN A 230 15.57 6.82 -9.07
CA ASN A 230 16.55 6.29 -10.02
C ASN A 230 17.02 4.89 -9.62
N TRP A 231 17.17 4.63 -8.31
CA TRP A 231 17.52 3.33 -7.77
C TRP A 231 16.43 2.30 -8.05
N LEU A 232 15.15 2.65 -7.85
CA LEU A 232 14.01 1.83 -8.22
C LEU A 232 13.97 1.58 -9.73
N ALA A 233 14.07 2.63 -10.56
CA ALA A 233 14.02 2.54 -12.01
C ALA A 233 15.09 1.61 -12.59
N ARG A 234 16.33 1.71 -12.09
CA ARG A 234 17.43 0.81 -12.45
C ARG A 234 17.07 -0.65 -12.20
N ALA A 235 16.54 -0.95 -11.01
CA ALA A 235 16.15 -2.30 -10.64
C ALA A 235 14.96 -2.82 -11.47
N THR A 236 13.95 -1.99 -11.69
CA THR A 236 12.76 -2.35 -12.46
C THR A 236 13.11 -2.62 -13.92
N ILE A 237 13.93 -1.78 -14.56
CA ILE A 237 14.38 -2.00 -15.94
C ILE A 237 15.21 -3.28 -16.04
N LEU A 238 16.14 -3.51 -15.09
CA LEU A 238 16.92 -4.75 -15.04
C LEU A 238 16.02 -5.98 -14.98
N LEU A 239 15.05 -6.00 -14.05
CA LEU A 239 14.11 -7.11 -13.93
C LEU A 239 13.27 -7.27 -15.20
N GLY A 240 12.71 -6.18 -15.72
CA GLY A 240 11.83 -6.20 -16.87
C GLY A 240 12.51 -6.70 -18.15
N LEU A 241 13.78 -6.34 -18.36
CA LEU A 241 14.59 -6.86 -19.46
C LEU A 241 14.94 -8.35 -19.23
N ALA A 242 15.48 -8.68 -18.06
CA ALA A 242 15.95 -10.03 -17.74
C ALA A 242 14.83 -11.07 -17.74
N ALA A 243 13.67 -10.75 -17.18
CA ALA A 243 12.50 -11.61 -17.12
C ALA A 243 11.55 -11.44 -18.30
N SER A 244 11.90 -10.62 -19.30
CA SER A 244 11.10 -10.30 -20.49
C SER A 244 9.65 -9.94 -20.14
N LEU A 245 9.50 -8.91 -19.30
CA LEU A 245 8.22 -8.36 -18.84
C LEU A 245 7.73 -7.19 -19.71
N PHE A 246 8.63 -6.56 -20.46
CA PHE A 246 8.24 -5.53 -21.43
C PHE A 246 7.71 -6.15 -22.73
N ALA A 247 6.69 -5.52 -23.32
CA ALA A 247 6.28 -5.81 -24.69
C ALA A 247 7.45 -5.55 -25.67
N GLY A 248 7.54 -6.33 -26.75
CA GLY A 248 8.70 -6.31 -27.65
C GLY A 248 9.05 -4.93 -28.24
N GLU A 249 8.06 -4.08 -28.48
CA GLU A 249 8.28 -2.70 -28.96
C GLU A 249 8.81 -1.74 -27.88
N ASN A 250 8.64 -2.09 -26.61
CA ASN A 250 9.16 -1.32 -25.48
C ASN A 250 10.53 -1.83 -25.03
N THR A 251 10.89 -3.08 -25.32
CA THR A 251 12.22 -3.65 -24.98
C THR A 251 13.37 -2.81 -25.53
N GLU A 252 13.31 -2.36 -26.79
CA GLU A 252 14.35 -1.50 -27.38
C GLU A 252 14.47 -0.16 -26.65
N LYS A 253 13.35 0.44 -26.25
CA LYS A 253 13.34 1.69 -25.47
C LYS A 253 13.95 1.49 -24.09
N MET A 254 13.67 0.35 -23.46
CA MET A 254 14.19 0.01 -22.13
C MET A 254 15.70 -0.26 -22.16
N LEU A 255 16.25 -0.79 -23.27
CA LEU A 255 17.70 -0.89 -23.47
C LEU A 255 18.36 0.50 -23.57
N ILE A 256 17.72 1.46 -24.23
CA ILE A 256 18.21 2.85 -24.29
C ILE A 256 18.18 3.49 -22.90
N LEU A 257 17.11 3.27 -22.12
CA LEU A 257 17.03 3.76 -20.74
C LEU A 257 18.05 3.08 -19.83
N ALA A 258 18.30 1.78 -20.02
CA ALA A 258 19.33 1.05 -19.29
C ALA A 258 20.73 1.64 -19.52
N ASP A 259 21.05 2.07 -20.75
CA ASP A 259 22.30 2.77 -21.06
C ASP A 259 22.37 4.14 -20.36
N ALA A 260 21.29 4.93 -20.43
CA ALA A 260 21.22 6.24 -19.77
C ALA A 260 21.33 6.16 -18.24
N LEU A 261 20.88 5.06 -17.64
CA LEU A 261 20.96 4.80 -16.20
C LEU A 261 22.24 4.08 -15.79
N GLU A 262 23.15 3.81 -16.73
CA GLU A 262 24.45 3.14 -16.51
C GLU A 262 24.31 1.68 -16.04
N ILE A 263 23.31 0.97 -16.55
CA ILE A 263 23.03 -0.43 -16.23
C ILE A 263 22.97 -1.37 -17.44
N ALA A 264 23.26 -0.88 -18.65
CA ALA A 264 23.20 -1.69 -19.89
C ALA A 264 24.08 -2.96 -19.80
N ASP A 265 25.34 -2.83 -19.38
CA ASP A 265 26.26 -3.97 -19.22
C ASP A 265 25.74 -4.99 -18.20
N HIS A 266 25.11 -4.51 -17.12
CA HIS A 266 24.53 -5.38 -16.11
C HIS A 266 23.30 -6.13 -16.65
N ALA A 267 22.44 -5.43 -17.38
CA ALA A 267 21.25 -6.02 -18.01
C ALA A 267 21.65 -7.06 -19.06
N GLU A 268 22.61 -6.77 -19.93
CA GLU A 268 23.11 -7.72 -20.93
C GLU A 268 23.68 -8.98 -20.25
N ASN A 269 24.51 -8.81 -19.20
CA ASN A 269 25.08 -9.93 -18.46
C ASN A 269 24.00 -10.83 -17.83
N ALA A 270 22.98 -10.22 -17.24
CA ALA A 270 21.84 -10.93 -16.66
C ALA A 270 21.06 -11.71 -17.72
N MET A 271 20.68 -11.04 -18.82
CA MET A 271 19.93 -11.66 -19.93
C MET A 271 20.69 -12.85 -20.51
N VAL A 272 21.99 -12.70 -20.82
CA VAL A 272 22.81 -13.79 -21.36
C VAL A 272 22.83 -15.00 -20.42
N LYS A 273 22.99 -14.79 -19.11
CA LYS A 273 22.99 -15.88 -18.14
C LYS A 273 21.65 -16.60 -18.07
N LEU A 274 20.53 -15.89 -18.12
CA LEU A 274 19.20 -16.48 -18.03
C LEU A 274 18.80 -17.16 -19.35
N GLU A 275 18.98 -16.50 -20.48
CA GLU A 275 18.59 -16.99 -21.82
C GLU A 275 19.47 -18.13 -22.32
N SER A 276 20.70 -18.26 -21.82
CA SER A 276 21.57 -19.40 -22.12
C SER A 276 21.00 -20.74 -21.60
N ARG A 277 19.98 -20.70 -20.74
CA ARG A 277 19.29 -21.90 -20.26
C ARG A 277 18.29 -22.40 -21.29
N GLU A 278 18.41 -23.68 -21.66
CA GLU A 278 17.53 -24.32 -22.66
C GLU A 278 16.03 -24.27 -22.31
N ASP A 279 15.69 -24.10 -21.03
CA ASP A 279 14.33 -24.06 -20.51
C ASP A 279 13.77 -22.64 -20.32
N TRP A 280 14.56 -21.58 -20.52
CA TRP A 280 14.18 -20.21 -20.18
C TRP A 280 12.89 -19.75 -20.85
N GLY A 281 12.79 -19.91 -22.17
CA GLY A 281 11.60 -19.53 -22.94
C GLY A 281 10.36 -20.40 -22.67
N LYS A 282 10.47 -21.44 -21.83
CA LYS A 282 9.36 -22.32 -21.43
C LYS A 282 8.86 -22.03 -20.01
N PHE A 283 9.54 -21.17 -19.26
CA PHE A 283 9.13 -20.82 -17.91
C PHE A 283 7.94 -19.87 -17.93
N SER A 284 7.06 -20.03 -16.93
CA SER A 284 6.01 -19.06 -16.67
C SER A 284 6.61 -17.70 -16.29
N ARG A 285 5.80 -16.66 -16.31
CA ARG A 285 6.19 -15.29 -15.93
C ARG A 285 6.77 -15.28 -14.51
N GLU A 286 6.06 -15.87 -13.56
CA GLU A 286 6.42 -15.93 -12.13
C GLU A 286 7.76 -16.67 -11.95
N LYS A 287 7.96 -17.76 -12.70
CA LYS A 287 9.21 -18.52 -12.63
C LYS A 287 10.36 -17.75 -13.25
N ARG A 288 10.16 -16.97 -14.32
CA ARG A 288 11.19 -16.09 -14.87
C ARG A 288 11.58 -15.00 -13.87
N ILE A 289 10.60 -14.36 -13.24
CA ILE A 289 10.82 -13.33 -12.19
C ILE A 289 11.65 -13.93 -11.05
N ALA A 290 11.21 -15.03 -10.45
CA ALA A 290 11.92 -15.66 -9.34
C ALA A 290 13.37 -16.07 -9.69
N ASN A 291 13.61 -16.61 -10.89
CA ASN A 291 14.96 -16.97 -11.33
C ASN A 291 15.84 -15.75 -11.61
N ALA A 292 15.28 -14.66 -12.15
CA ALA A 292 16.00 -13.41 -12.35
C ALA A 292 16.41 -12.79 -11.00
N ILE A 293 15.47 -12.71 -10.04
CA ILE A 293 15.76 -12.15 -8.71
C ILE A 293 16.77 -13.00 -7.93
N ASP A 294 16.69 -14.34 -8.01
CA ASP A 294 17.70 -15.23 -7.42
C ASP A 294 19.10 -14.96 -8.00
N LEU A 295 19.19 -14.79 -9.33
CA LEU A 295 20.45 -14.42 -9.99
C LEU A 295 20.97 -13.07 -9.47
N PHE A 296 20.12 -12.07 -9.34
CA PHE A 296 20.50 -10.73 -8.88
C PHE A 296 21.01 -10.73 -7.45
N SER A 297 20.35 -11.47 -6.56
CA SER A 297 20.68 -11.58 -5.13
C SER A 297 22.04 -12.23 -4.89
N GLN A 298 22.51 -13.08 -5.82
CA GLN A 298 23.79 -13.77 -5.71
C GLN A 298 24.98 -12.93 -6.22
N GLY A 299 24.74 -11.96 -7.10
CA GLY A 299 25.78 -11.17 -7.77
C GLY A 299 25.77 -9.68 -7.45
N THR A 300 26.34 -8.90 -8.37
CA THR A 300 26.26 -7.43 -8.41
C THR A 300 25.83 -7.07 -9.82
N TYR A 301 24.53 -6.79 -9.97
CA TYR A 301 23.91 -6.45 -11.26
C TYR A 301 23.38 -5.01 -11.30
N LEU A 302 23.75 -4.21 -10.30
CA LEU A 302 23.43 -2.79 -10.25
C LEU A 302 24.59 -2.01 -9.61
N PRO A 303 24.71 -0.71 -9.89
CA PRO A 303 25.75 0.14 -9.32
C PRO A 303 25.68 0.17 -7.79
N LEU A 304 26.83 0.05 -7.14
CA LEU A 304 26.96 0.18 -5.68
C LEU A 304 27.60 1.54 -5.38
N ILE A 305 27.20 2.15 -4.27
CA ILE A 305 27.97 3.24 -3.67
C ILE A 305 29.24 2.64 -3.07
N ASP A 306 30.39 3.26 -3.39
CA ASP A 306 31.72 2.90 -2.88
C ASP A 306 31.85 3.04 -1.36
#